data_AF-A0A441WDC5-F1
#
_entry.id   AF-A0A441WDC5-F1
#
_cell.length_a   1.000
_cell.length_b   1.000
_cell.length_c   1.000
_cell.angle_alpha   90.00
_cell.angle_beta   90.00
_cell.angle_gamma   90.00
#
_symmetry.space_group_name_H-M   'P 1'
#
loop_
_entity.id
_entity.type
_entity.pdbx_description
1 polymer ?
#
loop_
_entity_poly.entity_id
_entity_poly.type
_entity_poly.pdbx_seq_one_letter_code
_entity_poly.pdbx_strand_id
1 'polypeptide(L)' 'MSKTIELWKDTYDPETLAEKYGLTVAQAKIVISSNGPSKHGCDVGAIAFRRALEMRSKTPTRNDSTRPG' A
#
# COMPACT_ATOMS: atom_id res chain seq x y z
N MET A 1 10.40 18.08 4.83
CA MET A 1 11.33 17.05 5.34
C MET A 1 11.26 15.84 4.41
N SER A 2 11.97 15.86 3.29
CA SER A 2 11.75 14.93 2.15
C SER A 2 13.00 14.10 1.80
N LYS A 3 14.00 14.06 2.69
CA LYS A 3 15.36 13.57 2.42
C LYS A 3 15.69 12.23 3.07
N THR A 4 14.69 11.39 3.36
CA THR A 4 14.95 10.11 4.05
C THR A 4 14.88 8.90 3.12
N ILE A 5 14.15 9.00 2.01
CA ILE A 5 13.89 7.85 1.12
C ILE A 5 15.09 7.52 0.23
N GLU A 6 15.89 8.52 -0.18
CA GLU A 6 17.09 8.30 -1.01
C GLU A 6 18.26 7.65 -0.26
N LEU A 7 18.26 7.65 1.07
CA LEU A 7 19.36 7.09 1.87
C LEU A 7 19.20 5.59 2.13
N TRP A 8 18.05 5.01 1.79
CA TRP A 8 17.72 3.65 2.13
C TRP A 8 18.19 2.66 1.07
N LYS A 9 19.52 2.40 1.06
CA LYS A 9 20.16 1.41 0.18
C LYS A 9 19.58 0.00 0.27
N ASP A 10 18.97 -0.34 1.41
CA ASP A 10 18.33 -1.64 1.63
C ASP A 10 16.81 -1.62 1.43
N THR A 11 16.25 -0.60 0.77
CA THR A 11 14.82 -0.61 0.41
C THR A 11 14.56 -1.10 -0.99
N TYR A 12 13.32 -1.47 -1.25
CA TYR A 12 12.85 -1.58 -2.62
C TYR A 12 12.83 -0.21 -3.29
N ASP A 13 13.24 -0.18 -4.55
CA ASP A 13 12.84 0.89 -5.44
C ASP A 13 11.30 0.88 -5.60
N PRO A 14 10.62 2.04 -5.59
CA PRO A 14 9.17 2.12 -5.77
C PRO A 14 8.66 1.41 -7.03
N GLU A 15 9.44 1.43 -8.12
CA GLU A 15 9.06 0.77 -9.38
C GLU A 15 9.14 -0.75 -9.26
N THR A 16 10.20 -1.26 -8.62
CA THR A 16 10.36 -2.71 -8.39
C THR A 16 9.26 -3.26 -7.48
N LEU A 17 8.90 -2.54 -6.41
CA LEU A 17 7.83 -2.95 -5.50
C LEU A 17 6.44 -2.85 -6.16
N ALA A 18 6.23 -1.83 -6.98
CA ALA A 18 5.03 -1.68 -7.79
C ALA A 18 4.84 -2.88 -8.73
N GLU A 19 5.86 -3.23 -9.51
CA GLU A 19 5.80 -4.35 -10.44
C GLU A 19 5.60 -5.70 -9.71
N LYS A 20 6.36 -5.94 -8.64
CA LYS A 20 6.30 -7.18 -7.87
C LYS A 20 4.92 -7.46 -7.27
N TYR A 21 4.23 -6.43 -6.80
CA TYR A 21 2.95 -6.56 -6.09
C TYR A 21 1.73 -6.12 -6.90
N GLY A 22 1.91 -5.72 -8.16
CA GLY A 22 0.82 -5.18 -8.99
C GLY A 22 0.24 -3.89 -8.43
N LEU A 23 1.07 -3.07 -7.79
CA LEU A 23 0.71 -1.75 -7.26
C LEU A 23 1.10 -0.66 -8.26
N THR A 24 0.50 0.51 -8.13
CA THR A 24 1.00 1.72 -8.82
C THR A 24 2.24 2.25 -8.11
N VAL A 25 3.11 2.97 -8.83
CA VAL A 25 4.31 3.60 -8.25
C VAL A 25 3.96 4.52 -7.06
N ALA A 26 2.82 5.23 -7.13
CA ALA A 26 2.35 6.07 -6.04
C ALA A 26 2.00 5.24 -4.78
N GLN A 27 1.34 4.09 -4.95
CA GLN A 27 1.02 3.19 -3.84
C GLN A 27 2.28 2.55 -3.25
N ALA A 28 3.23 2.17 -4.10
CA ALA A 28 4.51 1.64 -3.66
C ALA A 28 5.28 2.65 -2.79
N LYS A 29 5.31 3.94 -3.19
CA LYS A 29 5.89 5.02 -2.37
C LYS A 29 5.23 5.14 -1.00
N ILE A 30 3.90 4.99 -0.92
CA ILE A 30 3.17 5.02 0.35
C ILE A 30 3.62 3.84 1.23
N VAL A 31 3.66 2.63 0.68
CA VAL A 31 4.09 1.42 1.40
C VAL A 31 5.51 1.58 1.93
N ILE A 32 6.45 2.04 1.11
CA ILE A 32 7.85 2.26 1.50
C ILE A 32 7.93 3.34 2.60
N SER A 33 7.24 4.47 2.42
CA SER A 33 7.23 5.56 3.41
C SER A 33 6.63 5.14 4.76
N SER A 34 5.68 4.21 4.76
CA SER A 34 4.98 3.75 5.97
C SER A 34 5.75 2.67 6.74
N ASN A 35 6.53 1.84 6.03
CA ASN A 35 7.24 0.70 6.62
C ASN A 35 8.73 0.97 6.85
N GLY A 36 9.27 2.05 6.28
CA GLY A 36 10.65 2.43 6.47
C GLY A 36 11.63 1.60 5.62
N PRO A 37 12.91 1.54 6.03
CA PRO A 37 13.96 0.97 5.20
C PRO A 37 13.93 -0.56 5.01
N SER A 38 13.00 -1.26 5.65
CA SER A 38 13.01 -2.72 5.72
C SER A 38 12.32 -3.35 4.51
N LYS A 39 13.04 -4.16 3.71
CA LYS A 39 12.45 -4.95 2.60
C LYS A 39 11.33 -5.85 3.08
N HIS A 40 11.55 -6.55 4.20
CA HIS A 40 10.54 -7.44 4.78
C HIS A 40 9.28 -6.67 5.19
N GLY A 41 9.44 -5.49 5.82
CA GLY A 41 8.31 -4.63 6.16
C GLY A 41 7.56 -4.13 4.93
N CYS A 42 8.28 -3.75 3.88
CA CYS A 42 7.69 -3.36 2.60
C CYS A 42 6.93 -4.52 1.92
N ASP A 43 7.47 -5.74 1.95
CA ASP A 43 6.82 -6.94 1.41
C ASP A 43 5.49 -7.23 2.14
N VAL A 44 5.50 -7.26 3.47
CA VAL A 44 4.29 -7.47 4.29
C VAL A 44 3.28 -6.34 4.08
N GLY A 45 3.76 -5.08 4.09
CA GLY A 45 2.94 -3.90 3.86
C GLY A 45 2.28 -3.89 2.49
N ALA A 46 2.99 -4.28 1.43
CA ALA A 46 2.46 -4.35 0.08
C ALA A 46 1.34 -5.42 -0.04
N ILE A 47 1.53 -6.58 0.58
CA ILE A 47 0.51 -7.65 0.62
C ILE A 47 -0.75 -7.16 1.35
N ALA A 48 -0.59 -6.53 2.51
CA ALA A 48 -1.71 -5.99 3.28
C ALA A 48 -2.45 -4.89 2.49
N PHE A 49 -1.69 -3.99 1.86
CA PHE A 49 -2.24 -2.91 1.05
C PHE A 49 -3.04 -3.43 -0.14
N ARG A 50 -2.52 -4.41 -0.89
CA ARG A 50 -3.25 -5.04 -2.00
C ARG A 50 -4.55 -5.70 -1.53
N ARG A 51 -4.50 -6.45 -0.43
CA ARG A 51 -5.73 -7.06 0.15
C ARG A 51 -6.75 -6.00 0.55
N ALA A 52 -6.31 -4.87 1.10
CA ALA A 52 -7.19 -3.75 1.43
C ALA A 52 -7.83 -3.13 0.18
N LEU A 53 -7.10 -2.99 -0.92
CA LEU A 53 -7.67 -2.56 -2.21
C LEU A 53 -8.73 -3.54 -2.72
N GLU A 54 -8.45 -4.84 -2.65
CA GLU A 54 -9.42 -5.87 -3.06
C GLU A 54 -10.69 -5.83 -2.20
N MET A 55 -10.57 -5.64 -0.89
CA MET A 55 -11.72 -5.49 0.01
C MET A 55 -12.51 -4.22 -0.28
N ARG A 56 -11.83 -3.11 -0.56
CA ARG A 56 -12.48 -1.83 -0.92
C ARG A 56 -13.25 -1.95 -2.23
N SER A 57 -12.68 -2.59 -3.25
CA SER A 57 -13.36 -2.83 -4.52
C SER A 57 -14.53 -3.81 -4.40
N LYS A 58 -14.49 -4.70 -3.41
CA LYS A 58 -15.55 -5.67 -3.11
C LYS A 58 -16.61 -5.15 -2.16
N THR A 59 -16.52 -3.92 -1.67
CA THR A 59 -17.57 -3.38 -0.81
C THR A 59 -18.82 -3.20 -1.68
N PRO A 60 -19.87 -4.04 -1.53
CA PRO A 60 -21.15 -3.64 -2.09
C PRO A 60 -21.49 -2.36 -1.35
N THR A 61 -21.85 -1.32 -2.09
CA THR A 61 -22.49 -0.15 -1.52
C THR A 61 -23.60 -0.66 -0.61
N ARG A 62 -23.36 -0.67 0.70
CA ARG A 62 -24.44 -0.76 1.69
C ARG A 62 -25.12 0.59 1.58
N ASN A 63 -25.96 0.71 0.56
CA ASN A 63 -27.17 1.51 0.60
C ASN A 63 -28.02 0.90 1.72
N ASP A 64 -27.59 1.10 2.97
CA ASP A 64 -28.40 0.82 4.15
C ASP A 64 -29.40 1.98 4.26
N SER A 65 -30.33 1.97 3.30
CA SER A 65 -31.51 2.83 3.28
C SER A 65 -32.64 2.14 4.04
N THR A 66 -32.42 1.69 5.28
CA THR A 66 -33.52 1.19 6.13
C THR A 66 -33.19 1.33 7.61
N ARG A 67 -33.36 2.54 8.14
CA ARG A 67 -33.69 2.74 9.55
C ARG A 67 -35.21 2.81 9.66
N PRO A 68 -35.94 1.78 10.13
CA PRO A 68 -37.30 2.00 10.61
C PRO A 68 -37.21 2.63 12.00
N GLY A 69 -38.05 3.65 12.21
CA GLY A 69 -38.21 4.35 13.48
C GLY A 69 -39.01 3.55 14.50
#